data_AF-A0ABD6C0L9-F1
#
_entry.id   AF-A0ABD6C0L9-F1
#
_cell.length_a   1.000
_cell.length_b   1.000
_cell.length_c   1.000
_cell.angle_alpha   90.00
_cell.angle_beta   90.00
_cell.angle_gamma   90.00
#
_symmetry.space_group_name_H-M   'P 1'
#
loop_
_entity.id
_entity.type
_entity.pdbx_description
1 polymer ?
#
loop_
_entity_poly.entity_id
_entity_poly.type
_entity_poly.pdbx_seq_one_letter_code
_entity_poly.pdbx_strand_id
1 'polypeptide(L)'
;MADSESDTTDGVAVDDTGDSTDAAERTIIRTGRDFEQEYRLDAAEAGSFLIDVGEQLRDADDLTISTDEWELPFAFGEPVELSIDFEGVGEPELEIELELPGRTDESAPDVE
;
A
#
# COMPACT_ATOMS: atom_id res chain seq x y z
N MET A 1 45.45 55.33 -5.41
CA MET A 1 45.11 54.62 -6.66
C MET A 1 44.95 53.16 -6.28
N ALA A 2 43.72 52.67 -6.29
CA ALA A 2 43.36 51.26 -6.14
C ALA A 2 42.25 51.03 -7.17
N ASP A 3 42.53 50.17 -8.15
CA ASP A 3 41.66 49.83 -9.25
C ASP A 3 40.43 49.05 -8.76
N SER A 4 39.30 49.34 -9.37
CA SER A 4 37.98 48.78 -9.08
C SER A 4 37.53 48.05 -10.33
N GLU A 5 37.58 46.72 -10.32
CA GLU A 5 37.02 45.89 -11.38
C GLU A 5 35.71 45.28 -10.87
N SER A 6 34.59 45.71 -11.45
CA SER A 6 33.27 45.12 -11.26
C SER A 6 32.93 44.37 -12.54
N ASP A 7 33.03 43.04 -12.49
CA ASP A 7 32.65 42.17 -13.61
C ASP A 7 31.19 41.75 -13.47
N THR A 8 30.48 41.83 -14.59
CA THR A 8 29.04 41.65 -14.76
C THR A 8 28.75 40.25 -15.29
N THR A 9 27.83 39.52 -14.65
CA THR A 9 27.15 38.35 -15.24
C THR A 9 25.67 38.46 -14.85
N ASP A 10 24.81 39.04 -15.68
CA ASP A 10 24.13 38.51 -16.87
C ASP A 10 23.53 37.09 -16.73
N GLY A 11 22.25 36.99 -17.06
CA GLY A 11 21.30 36.04 -16.51
C GLY A 11 21.29 34.65 -17.13
N VAL A 12 20.71 33.72 -16.38
CA VAL A 12 20.13 32.48 -16.91
C VAL A 12 18.75 32.31 -16.28
N ALA A 13 17.73 32.57 -17.10
CA ALA A 13 16.41 31.97 -16.95
C ALA A 13 16.45 30.55 -17.54
N VAL A 14 15.39 29.78 -17.28
CA VAL A 14 15.14 28.38 -17.72
C VAL A 14 15.83 27.39 -16.75
N ASP A 15 15.14 26.47 -16.08
CA ASP A 15 14.07 25.59 -16.56
C ASP A 15 12.88 25.51 -15.59
N ASP A 16 11.71 25.59 -16.21
CA ASP A 16 10.46 24.99 -15.78
C ASP A 16 10.74 23.52 -15.45
N THR A 17 11.13 23.25 -14.20
CA THR A 17 11.14 21.88 -13.69
C THR A 17 9.69 21.54 -13.47
N GLY A 18 9.04 21.12 -14.56
CA GLY A 18 7.88 20.27 -14.48
C GLY A 18 8.26 19.12 -13.57
N ASP A 19 7.77 19.20 -12.33
CA ASP A 19 7.60 18.05 -11.46
C ASP A 19 6.55 17.15 -12.12
N SER A 20 6.93 16.56 -13.25
CA SER A 20 6.44 15.26 -13.63
C SER A 20 7.13 14.34 -12.66
N THR A 21 6.56 14.21 -11.46
CA THR A 21 6.74 12.97 -10.71
C THR A 21 6.30 11.89 -11.69
N ASP A 22 7.27 11.26 -12.35
CA ASP A 22 7.10 10.00 -13.04
C ASP A 22 6.58 9.07 -11.94
N ALA A 23 5.26 9.00 -11.80
CA ALA A 23 4.61 8.04 -10.93
C ALA A 23 5.03 6.70 -11.52
N ALA A 24 6.06 6.10 -10.93
CA ALA A 24 6.57 4.81 -11.35
C ALA A 24 5.36 3.90 -11.54
N GLU A 25 5.20 3.36 -12.75
CA GLU A 25 4.08 2.50 -13.08
C GLU A 25 4.15 1.27 -12.18
N ARG A 26 3.39 1.26 -11.08
CA ARG A 26 3.37 0.16 -10.12
C ARG A 26 2.88 -1.11 -10.80
N THR A 27 3.45 -2.24 -10.41
CA THR A 27 2.94 -3.55 -10.83
C THR A 27 1.62 -3.83 -10.14
N ILE A 28 0.54 -3.99 -10.90
CA ILE A 28 -0.76 -4.38 -10.33
C ILE A 28 -0.82 -5.89 -10.16
N ILE A 29 -0.95 -6.33 -8.91
CA ILE A 29 -1.22 -7.73 -8.56
C ILE A 29 -2.69 -8.01 -8.88
N ARG A 30 -2.94 -9.03 -9.72
CA ARG A 30 -4.29 -9.37 -10.21
C ARG A 30 -4.69 -10.75 -9.73
N THR A 31 -6.00 -10.97 -9.67
CA THR A 31 -6.59 -12.28 -9.40
C THR A 31 -6.13 -13.35 -10.39
N GLY A 32 -6.11 -14.60 -9.94
CA GLY A 32 -5.70 -15.77 -10.75
C GLY A 32 -4.20 -16.10 -10.71
N ARG A 33 -3.42 -15.44 -9.86
CA ARG A 33 -2.04 -15.80 -9.54
C ARG A 33 -1.82 -15.68 -8.04
N ASP A 34 -1.05 -16.61 -7.48
CA ASP A 34 -0.65 -16.55 -6.09
C ASP A 34 0.39 -15.42 -5.90
N PHE A 35 0.27 -14.70 -4.79
CA PHE A 35 1.21 -13.66 -4.37
C PHE A 35 1.42 -13.80 -2.87
N GLU A 36 2.68 -13.81 -2.44
CA GLU A 36 3.07 -13.89 -1.03
C GLU A 36 4.31 -13.02 -0.84
N GLN A 37 4.32 -12.21 0.22
CA GLN A 37 5.47 -11.42 0.63
C GLN A 37 5.49 -11.27 2.17
N GLU A 38 6.49 -11.88 2.81
CA GLU A 38 6.74 -11.72 4.25
C GLU A 38 7.56 -10.45 4.52
N TYR A 39 7.22 -9.72 5.59
CA TYR A 39 7.96 -8.57 6.11
C TYR A 39 8.36 -8.81 7.57
N ARG A 40 9.57 -8.37 7.94
CA ARG A 40 10.05 -8.37 9.33
C ARG A 40 10.12 -6.92 9.82
N LEU A 41 9.01 -6.48 10.41
CA LEU A 41 8.80 -5.09 10.84
C LEU A 41 9.00 -4.95 12.34
N ASP A 42 9.25 -3.72 12.78
CA ASP A 42 9.07 -3.40 14.19
C ASP A 42 7.58 -3.24 14.55
N ALA A 43 7.28 -3.21 15.85
CA ALA A 43 5.91 -3.15 16.34
C ALA A 43 5.18 -1.84 15.98
N ALA A 44 5.90 -0.73 15.78
CA ALA A 44 5.29 0.54 15.44
C ALA A 44 4.87 0.56 13.97
N GLU A 45 5.72 0.06 13.07
CA GLU A 45 5.41 -0.10 11.65
C GLU A 45 4.26 -1.08 11.42
N ALA A 46 4.33 -2.26 12.06
CA ALA A 46 3.24 -3.25 12.00
C ALA A 46 1.92 -2.67 12.54
N GLY A 47 1.97 -1.92 13.65
CA GLY A 47 0.81 -1.26 14.21
C GLY A 47 0.20 -0.21 13.28
N SER A 48 1.03 0.61 12.62
CA SER A 48 0.55 1.60 11.63
C SER A 48 -0.14 0.91 10.46
N PHE A 49 0.46 -0.15 9.91
CA PHE A 49 -0.14 -0.92 8.82
C PHE A 49 -1.50 -1.49 9.21
N LEU A 50 -1.62 -2.06 10.42
CA LEU A 50 -2.90 -2.61 10.90
C LEU A 50 -3.96 -1.54 11.13
N ILE A 51 -3.58 -0.31 11.48
CA ILE A 51 -4.51 0.83 11.56
C ILE A 51 -5.06 1.13 10.16
N ASP A 52 -4.19 1.27 9.15
CA ASP A 52 -4.61 1.60 7.78
C ASP A 52 -5.51 0.51 7.18
N VAL A 53 -5.18 -0.77 7.43
CA VAL A 53 -6.04 -1.90 7.06
C VAL A 53 -7.38 -1.83 7.79
N GLY A 54 -7.36 -1.60 9.11
CA GLY A 54 -8.58 -1.51 9.92
C GLY A 54 -9.50 -0.37 9.52
N GLU A 55 -8.95 0.79 9.12
CA GLU A 55 -9.72 1.91 8.59
C GLU A 55 -10.41 1.55 7.27
N GLN A 56 -9.69 0.91 6.34
CA GLN A 56 -10.27 0.45 5.06
C GLN A 56 -11.37 -0.59 5.28
N LEU A 57 -11.14 -1.59 6.13
CA LEU A 57 -12.14 -2.63 6.45
C LEU A 57 -13.41 -2.08 7.11
N ARG A 58 -13.31 -0.97 7.83
CA ARG A 58 -14.47 -0.34 8.49
C ARG A 58 -15.32 0.45 7.50
N ASP A 59 -14.68 1.11 6.54
CA ASP A 59 -15.29 2.17 5.74
C ASP A 59 -15.67 1.72 4.31
N ALA A 60 -15.16 0.57 3.85
CA ALA A 60 -15.41 0.04 2.50
C ALA A 60 -15.52 -1.51 2.48
N ASP A 61 -15.88 -2.06 1.31
CA ASP A 61 -15.88 -3.49 0.98
C ASP A 61 -14.72 -3.89 0.06
N ASP A 62 -13.70 -3.03 -0.01
CA ASP A 62 -12.46 -3.21 -0.75
C ASP A 62 -11.24 -2.78 0.08
N LEU A 63 -10.11 -3.46 -0.14
CA LEU A 63 -8.82 -3.21 0.50
C LEU A 63 -7.77 -3.02 -0.59
N THR A 64 -7.02 -1.93 -0.50
CA THR A 64 -5.85 -1.71 -1.37
C THR A 64 -4.59 -1.66 -0.53
N ILE A 65 -3.64 -2.55 -0.83
CA ILE A 65 -2.30 -2.53 -0.27
C ILE A 65 -1.34 -2.10 -1.37
N SER A 66 -0.50 -1.09 -1.11
CA SER A 66 0.43 -0.56 -2.10
C SER A 66 1.82 -0.30 -1.52
N THR A 67 2.84 -0.55 -2.32
CA THR A 67 4.22 -0.17 -2.09
C THR A 67 4.70 0.75 -3.21
N ASP A 68 5.98 1.13 -3.22
CA ASP A 68 6.58 1.83 -4.36
C ASP A 68 6.64 0.95 -5.62
N GLU A 69 6.61 -0.38 -5.47
CA GLU A 69 6.81 -1.34 -6.56
C GLU A 69 5.50 -1.92 -7.09
N TRP A 70 4.51 -2.13 -6.23
CA TRP A 70 3.29 -2.85 -6.56
C TRP A 70 2.05 -2.33 -5.85
N GLU A 71 0.89 -2.68 -6.40
CA GLU A 71 -0.42 -2.41 -5.81
C GLU A 71 -1.28 -3.67 -5.91
N LEU A 72 -1.97 -4.00 -4.82
CA LEU A 72 -2.86 -5.14 -4.69
C LEU A 72 -4.24 -4.64 -4.27
N PRO A 73 -5.17 -4.47 -5.23
CA PRO A 73 -6.58 -4.24 -4.95
C PRO A 73 -7.30 -5.57 -4.68
N PHE A 74 -8.09 -5.62 -3.60
CA PHE A 74 -8.85 -6.80 -3.21
C PHE A 74 -10.27 -6.43 -2.73
N ALA A 75 -11.28 -6.86 -3.48
CA ALA A 75 -12.67 -6.72 -3.06
C ALA A 75 -13.06 -7.94 -2.20
N PHE A 76 -13.51 -7.70 -0.98
CA PHE A 76 -13.84 -8.76 -0.03
C PHE A 76 -15.34 -8.85 0.24
N GLY A 77 -15.79 -10.01 0.71
CA GLY A 77 -17.15 -10.30 1.10
C GLY A 77 -17.28 -10.69 2.58
N GLU A 78 -18.45 -11.19 2.94
CA GLU A 78 -18.79 -11.62 4.30
C GLU A 78 -19.08 -13.13 4.36
N PRO A 79 -18.83 -13.80 5.50
CA PRO A 79 -18.21 -13.26 6.72
C PRO A 79 -16.68 -13.20 6.61
N VAL A 80 -16.09 -12.23 7.32
CA VAL A 80 -14.64 -12.16 7.57
C VAL A 80 -14.29 -13.06 8.76
N GLU A 81 -13.22 -13.84 8.65
CA GLU A 81 -12.73 -14.70 9.73
C GLU A 81 -11.52 -14.05 10.44
N LEU A 82 -11.53 -14.06 11.77
CA LEU A 82 -10.43 -13.56 12.62
C LEU A 82 -10.08 -14.62 13.66
N SER A 83 -8.82 -15.05 13.65
CA SER A 83 -8.27 -16.04 14.56
C SER A 83 -7.21 -15.41 15.47
N ILE A 84 -7.19 -15.80 16.74
CA ILE A 84 -6.19 -15.40 17.73
C ILE A 84 -5.67 -16.67 18.37
N ASP A 85 -4.39 -16.97 18.18
CA ASP A 85 -3.73 -18.13 18.77
C ASP A 85 -2.57 -17.68 19.68
N PHE A 86 -2.40 -18.37 20.81
CA PHE A 86 -1.35 -18.05 21.78
C PHE A 86 -0.70 -19.34 22.27
N GLU A 87 0.56 -19.56 21.86
CA GLU A 87 1.40 -20.63 22.37
C GLU A 87 2.21 -20.12 23.57
N GLY A 88 1.84 -20.55 24.78
CA GLY A 88 2.47 -20.07 26.02
C GLY A 88 3.56 -20.97 26.60
N VAL A 89 3.89 -22.09 25.95
CA VAL A 89 4.85 -23.08 26.48
C VAL A 89 6.18 -22.95 25.74
N GLY A 90 7.24 -22.65 26.48
CA GLY A 90 8.56 -22.44 25.90
C GLY A 90 8.77 -20.97 25.56
N GLU A 91 8.85 -20.65 24.27
CA GLU A 91 8.95 -19.29 23.77
C GLU A 91 7.53 -18.79 23.47
N PRO A 92 7.00 -17.80 24.22
CA PRO A 92 5.62 -17.38 24.05
C PRO A 92 5.42 -16.67 22.71
N GLU A 93 4.40 -17.10 21.97
CA GLU A 93 4.05 -16.55 20.66
C GLU A 93 2.56 -16.18 20.62
N LEU A 94 2.24 -15.07 19.95
CA LEU A 94 0.87 -14.62 19.69
C LEU A 94 0.71 -14.45 18.19
N GLU A 95 -0.23 -15.19 17.62
CA GLU A 95 -0.61 -15.10 16.22
C GLU A 95 -2.00 -14.47 16.10
N ILE A 96 -2.15 -13.59 15.12
CA ILE A 96 -3.44 -12.97 14.76
C ILE A 96 -3.56 -13.12 13.25
N GLU A 97 -4.57 -13.86 12.81
CA GLU A 97 -4.82 -14.12 11.39
C GLU A 97 -6.18 -13.58 10.98
N LEU A 98 -6.23 -12.92 9.83
CA LEU A 98 -7.44 -12.35 9.23
C LEU A 98 -7.63 -12.95 7.83
N GLU A 99 -8.76 -13.63 7.61
CA GLU A 99 -9.14 -14.16 6.29
C GLU A 99 -10.31 -13.37 5.72
N LEU A 100 -10.09 -12.81 4.53
CA LEU A 100 -11.08 -12.04 3.77
C LEU A 100 -11.53 -12.86 2.56
N PRO A 101 -12.79 -13.36 2.51
CA PRO A 101 -13.25 -14.07 1.32
C PRO A 101 -13.36 -13.09 0.15
N GLY A 102 -12.92 -13.50 -1.04
CA GLY A 102 -13.07 -12.67 -2.24
C GLY A 102 -14.54 -12.51 -2.63
N ARG A 103 -14.92 -11.28 -2.99
CA ARG A 103 -16.24 -10.99 -3.59
C ARG A 103 -16.22 -11.29 -5.10
N THR A 104 -17.39 -11.63 -5.65
CA THR A 104 -17.62 -11.61 -7.10
C THR A 104 -18.48 -10.40 -7.48
N ASP A 105 -18.10 -9.68 -8.54
CA ASP A 105 -18.92 -8.65 -9.18
C ASP A 105 -19.90 -9.24 -10.22
N GLU A 106 -19.96 -10.57 -10.34
CA GLU A 106 -20.86 -11.25 -11.27
C GLU A 106 -22.31 -11.15 -10.81
N SER A 107 -23.17 -10.68 -11.72
CA SER A 107 -24.62 -10.70 -11.53
C SER A 107 -25.23 -11.93 -12.18
N ALA A 108 -26.27 -12.49 -11.55
CA ALA A 108 -27.03 -13.58 -12.16
C ALA A 108 -27.69 -13.10 -13.47
N PRO A 109 -27.81 -13.98 -14.49
CA PRO A 109 -28.57 -13.65 -15.69
C PRO A 109 -30.06 -13.48 -15.38
N ASP A 110 -30.76 -12.68 -16.18
CA ASP A 110 -32.23 -12.54 -16.10
C ASP A 110 -32.94 -13.87 -16.46
N VAL A 111 -34.10 -14.12 -15.83
CA VAL A 111 -34.96 -15.28 -16.12
C VAL A 111 -36.24 -14.81 -16.83
N GLU A 112 -36.57 -15.40 -17.97
CA GLU A 112 -37.83 -15.20 -18.72
C GLU A 112 -38.89 -16.28 -18.42
#